data_AF-A0A232M6D3-F1
#
_entry.id   AF-A0A232M6D3-F1
#
_cell.length_a   1.000
_cell.length_b   1.000
_cell.length_c   1.000
_cell.angle_alpha   90.00
_cell.angle_beta   90.00
_cell.angle_gamma   90.00
#
_symmetry.space_group_name_H-M   'P 1'
#
loop_
_entity.id
_entity.type
_entity.pdbx_description
1 polymer ?
#
loop_
_entity_poly.entity_id
_entity_poly.type
_entity_poly.pdbx_seq_one_letter_code
_entity_poly.pdbx_strand_id
1 'polypeptide(L)'
;MSSHIYRFQTRWTERLQRLRDADAGNSRWTLRVIVIRYLTAHLALIGFVLFASAIGPWNDNFVHTIGPSWDWQDTLPIVPLAVSFLYNVSTTVYVLWREKLVHHLLHIAMDLLLWIVLIPATTLPAWGGTFNLWGKQIDLIDDVPACSDGVDTLTKACYPDLYQIGELELAGVVFSIVVWIMHTFLLVYECFERARLRRYSTAEGKTFGWEELEGKGHRLGSF
;
A
#
# COMPACT_ATOMS: atom_id res chain seq x y z
N MET A 1 -6.48 7.84 -37.56
CA MET A 1 -6.21 7.43 -36.15
C MET A 1 -4.73 7.34 -35.76
N SER A 2 -3.78 7.16 -36.69
CA SER A 2 -2.34 7.01 -36.38
C SER A 2 -1.65 8.28 -35.80
N SER A 3 -2.09 9.49 -36.16
CA SER A 3 -1.40 10.74 -35.76
C SER A 3 -1.51 11.08 -34.27
N HIS A 4 -2.59 10.70 -33.58
CA HIS A 4 -2.77 10.97 -32.16
C HIS A 4 -1.91 10.04 -31.29
N ILE A 5 -1.76 8.78 -31.70
CA ILE A 5 -0.92 7.80 -31.02
C ILE A 5 0.55 8.22 -31.14
N TYR A 6 0.99 8.63 -32.33
CA TYR A 6 2.36 9.10 -32.54
C TYR A 6 2.67 10.37 -31.72
N ARG A 7 1.77 11.37 -31.72
CA ARG A 7 1.93 12.59 -30.91
C ARG A 7 1.92 12.32 -29.40
N PHE A 8 1.14 11.34 -28.96
CA PHE A 8 1.14 10.93 -27.55
C PHE A 8 2.46 10.26 -27.20
N GLN A 9 2.95 9.36 -28.05
CA GLN A 9 4.20 8.65 -27.85
C GLN A 9 5.40 9.60 -27.82
N THR A 10 5.48 10.57 -28.73
CA THR A 10 6.58 11.56 -28.75
C THR A 10 6.58 12.44 -27.50
N ARG A 11 5.42 12.98 -27.12
CA ARG A 11 5.28 13.76 -25.87
C ARG A 11 5.65 12.94 -24.64
N TRP A 12 5.26 11.67 -24.60
CA TRP A 12 5.59 10.77 -23.50
C TRP A 12 7.10 10.53 -23.41
N THR A 13 7.77 10.26 -24.55
CA THR A 13 9.22 10.09 -24.56
C THR A 13 9.96 11.37 -24.15
N GLU A 14 9.50 12.54 -24.58
CA GLU A 14 10.09 13.83 -24.19
C GLU A 14 9.95 14.10 -22.69
N ARG A 15 8.83 13.71 -22.07
CA ARG A 15 8.65 13.81 -20.61
C ARG A 15 9.56 12.87 -19.85
N LEU A 16 9.67 11.63 -20.29
CA LEU A 16 10.57 10.65 -19.67
C LEU A 16 12.03 11.10 -19.79
N GLN A 17 12.40 11.69 -20.92
CA GLN A 17 13.73 12.27 -21.13
C GLN A 17 14.00 13.41 -20.14
N ARG A 18 13.06 14.35 -19.98
CA ARG A 18 13.19 15.46 -19.02
C ARG A 18 13.29 15.01 -17.56
N LEU A 19 12.50 14.00 -17.16
CA LEU A 19 12.63 13.38 -15.84
C LEU A 19 13.99 12.70 -15.66
N ARG A 20 14.50 12.08 -16.72
CA ARG A 20 15.82 11.44 -16.73
C ARG A 20 16.96 12.45 -16.61
N ASP A 21 16.83 13.59 -17.28
CA ASP A 21 17.82 14.66 -17.27
C ASP A 21 17.80 15.44 -15.95
N ALA A 22 16.61 15.63 -15.36
CA ALA A 22 16.45 16.24 -14.04
C ALA A 22 17.09 15.42 -12.90
N ASP A 23 17.22 14.10 -13.09
CA ASP A 23 17.85 13.18 -12.14
C ASP A 23 19.35 12.90 -12.43
N ALA A 24 19.99 13.72 -13.28
CA ALA A 24 21.43 13.91 -13.52
C ALA A 24 22.41 12.76 -13.19
N GLY A 25 22.03 11.50 -13.45
CA GLY A 25 22.83 10.31 -13.14
C GLY A 25 22.06 9.06 -12.72
N ASN A 26 20.81 9.16 -12.21
CA ASN A 26 20.10 8.03 -11.62
C ASN A 26 18.79 7.61 -12.32
N SER A 27 18.48 8.15 -13.52
CA SER A 27 17.14 8.05 -14.15
C SER A 27 16.49 6.67 -14.32
N ARG A 28 17.27 5.58 -14.41
CA ARG A 28 16.70 4.22 -14.48
C ARG A 28 16.00 3.86 -13.18
N TRP A 29 16.43 4.45 -12.07
CA TRP A 29 15.90 4.21 -10.75
C TRP A 29 14.66 5.04 -10.45
N THR A 30 14.58 6.30 -10.89
CA THR A 30 13.35 7.10 -10.77
C THR A 30 12.16 6.37 -11.39
N LEU A 31 12.35 5.80 -12.59
CA LEU A 31 11.31 5.03 -13.27
C LEU A 31 10.94 3.76 -12.51
N ARG A 32 11.92 3.06 -11.93
CA ARG A 32 11.65 1.88 -11.10
C ARG A 32 10.87 2.25 -9.85
N VAL A 33 11.22 3.34 -9.17
CA VAL A 33 10.50 3.84 -7.98
C VAL A 33 9.06 4.21 -8.34
N ILE A 34 8.85 4.92 -9.46
CA ILE A 34 7.50 5.26 -9.93
C ILE A 34 6.68 3.99 -10.21
N VAL A 35 7.26 3.01 -10.90
CA VAL A 35 6.58 1.74 -11.20
C VAL A 35 6.27 0.97 -9.92
N ILE A 36 7.20 0.92 -8.96
CA ILE A 36 6.97 0.28 -7.66
C ILE A 36 5.84 1.00 -6.92
N ARG A 37 5.86 2.34 -6.82
CA ARG A 37 4.78 3.11 -6.17
C ARG A 37 3.43 2.86 -6.85
N TYR A 38 3.38 2.85 -8.18
CA TYR A 38 2.17 2.53 -8.94
C TYR A 38 1.67 1.10 -8.62
N LEU A 39 2.56 0.11 -8.59
CA LEU A 39 2.20 -1.26 -8.22
C LEU A 39 1.70 -1.33 -6.76
N THR A 40 2.39 -0.67 -5.82
CA THR A 40 1.97 -0.56 -4.42
C THR A 40 0.58 0.03 -4.29
N ALA A 41 0.25 1.06 -5.08
CA ALA A 41 -1.09 1.63 -5.10
C ALA A 41 -2.16 0.59 -5.49
N HIS A 42 -1.92 -0.22 -6.52
CA HIS A 42 -2.89 -1.22 -6.96
C HIS A 42 -3.08 -2.32 -5.92
N LEU A 43 -1.98 -2.79 -5.33
CA LEU A 43 -2.03 -3.78 -4.26
C LEU A 43 -2.75 -3.24 -3.02
N ALA A 44 -2.51 -1.97 -2.67
CA ALA A 44 -3.21 -1.29 -1.58
C ALA A 44 -4.70 -1.14 -1.86
N LEU A 45 -5.08 -0.83 -3.11
CA LEU A 45 -6.49 -0.77 -3.51
C LEU A 45 -7.16 -2.14 -3.43
N ILE A 46 -6.49 -3.21 -3.86
CA ILE A 46 -7.04 -4.58 -3.76
C ILE A 46 -7.25 -4.95 -2.29
N GLY A 47 -6.24 -4.74 -1.44
CA GLY A 47 -6.38 -4.98 0.01
C GLY A 47 -7.50 -4.16 0.64
N PHE A 48 -7.60 -2.87 0.28
CA PHE A 48 -8.67 -1.98 0.72
C PHE A 48 -10.04 -2.51 0.33
N VAL A 49 -10.23 -2.92 -0.93
CA VAL A 49 -11.51 -3.44 -1.43
C VAL A 49 -11.88 -4.75 -0.72
N LEU A 50 -10.92 -5.63 -0.47
CA LEU A 50 -11.17 -6.90 0.23
C LEU A 50 -11.66 -6.66 1.67
N PHE A 51 -10.96 -5.83 2.44
CA PHE A 51 -11.42 -5.46 3.79
C PHE A 51 -12.76 -4.72 3.76
N ALA A 52 -12.93 -3.76 2.85
CA ALA A 52 -14.20 -3.04 2.72
C ALA A 52 -15.37 -3.97 2.34
N SER A 53 -15.11 -5.01 1.53
CA SER A 53 -16.12 -5.99 1.14
C SER A 53 -16.54 -6.93 2.28
N ALA A 54 -15.68 -7.11 3.29
CA ALA A 54 -16.00 -7.91 4.47
C ALA A 54 -16.99 -7.20 5.40
N ILE A 55 -17.01 -5.86 5.44
CA ILE A 55 -17.86 -5.05 6.34
C ILE A 55 -19.35 -5.37 6.21
N GLY A 56 -19.86 -5.47 4.98
CA GLY A 56 -21.29 -5.71 4.73
C GLY A 56 -21.75 -7.04 5.34
N PRO A 57 -21.14 -8.17 4.92
CA PRO A 57 -21.38 -9.48 5.52
C PRO A 57 -21.16 -9.51 7.04
N TRP A 58 -20.19 -8.77 7.57
CA TRP A 58 -19.98 -8.65 9.02
C TRP A 58 -21.21 -8.03 9.71
N ASN A 59 -21.68 -6.88 9.22
CA ASN A 59 -22.84 -6.18 9.78
C ASN A 59 -24.14 -6.97 9.68
N ASP A 60 -24.31 -7.74 8.60
CA ASP A 60 -25.55 -8.49 8.34
C ASP A 60 -25.65 -9.77 9.19
N ASN A 61 -24.52 -10.39 9.55
CA ASN A 61 -24.50 -11.72 10.16
C ASN A 61 -24.15 -11.73 11.65
N PHE A 62 -23.52 -10.68 12.17
CA PHE A 62 -23.19 -10.60 13.58
C PHE A 62 -24.06 -9.56 14.28
N VAL A 63 -24.98 -10.06 15.10
CA VAL A 63 -25.77 -9.26 16.05
C VAL A 63 -24.80 -8.53 16.96
N HIS A 64 -24.73 -7.20 16.84
CA HIS A 64 -23.89 -6.31 17.62
C HIS A 64 -23.68 -6.81 19.06
N THR A 65 -22.53 -7.44 19.32
CA THR A 65 -22.05 -7.69 20.68
C THR A 65 -21.82 -6.33 21.30
N ILE A 66 -22.83 -5.88 22.07
CA ILE A 66 -22.94 -4.65 22.86
C ILE A 66 -21.58 -3.99 23.09
N GLY A 67 -21.23 -3.11 22.16
CA GLY A 67 -19.98 -2.38 22.05
C GLY A 67 -20.18 -1.25 21.06
N PRO A 68 -19.38 -0.17 21.11
CA PRO A 68 -19.60 1.00 20.27
C PRO A 68 -19.70 0.57 18.80
N SER A 69 -20.71 1.10 18.10
CA SER A 69 -21.13 0.86 16.70
C SER A 69 -20.04 0.99 15.62
N TRP A 70 -18.77 1.08 16.00
CA TRP A 70 -17.63 1.22 15.13
C TRP A 70 -16.73 -0.01 15.32
N ASP A 71 -16.84 -0.95 14.38
CA ASP A 71 -15.93 -2.10 14.33
C ASP A 71 -14.54 -1.61 13.92
N TRP A 72 -13.70 -1.42 14.94
CA TRP A 72 -12.33 -0.96 14.79
C TRP A 72 -11.46 -2.02 14.12
N GLN A 73 -11.84 -3.30 14.18
CA GLN A 73 -11.05 -4.40 13.65
C GLN A 73 -10.91 -4.30 12.13
N ASP A 74 -11.99 -3.98 11.43
CA ASP A 74 -12.02 -3.79 9.98
C ASP A 74 -11.58 -2.39 9.55
N THR A 75 -11.86 -1.38 10.38
CA THR A 75 -11.50 0.01 10.01
C THR A 75 -10.00 0.27 10.10
N LEU A 76 -9.30 -0.42 11.00
CA LEU A 76 -7.85 -0.27 11.19
C LEU A 76 -6.99 -0.59 9.96
N PRO A 77 -7.23 -1.67 9.18
CA PRO A 77 -6.52 -1.90 7.92
C PRO A 77 -6.95 -0.99 6.77
N ILE A 78 -8.22 -0.60 6.72
CA ILE A 78 -8.78 0.19 5.61
C ILE A 78 -8.12 1.57 5.51
N VAL A 79 -7.94 2.26 6.64
CA VAL A 79 -7.36 3.61 6.68
C VAL A 79 -5.93 3.67 6.11
N PRO A 80 -4.95 2.90 6.61
CA PRO A 80 -3.58 2.94 6.08
C PRO A 80 -3.48 2.44 4.63
N LEU A 81 -4.33 1.50 4.21
CA LEU A 81 -4.38 1.07 2.80
C LEU A 81 -4.92 2.18 1.90
N ALA A 82 -5.96 2.90 2.32
CA ALA A 82 -6.47 4.06 1.60
C ALA A 82 -5.43 5.18 1.52
N VAL A 83 -4.75 5.48 2.63
CA VAL A 83 -3.65 6.47 2.64
C VAL A 83 -2.51 6.04 1.73
N SER A 84 -2.11 4.76 1.78
CA SER A 84 -1.09 4.20 0.88
C SER A 84 -1.49 4.34 -0.59
N PHE A 85 -2.72 3.97 -0.94
CA PHE A 85 -3.25 4.12 -2.29
C PHE A 85 -3.22 5.57 -2.75
N LEU A 86 -3.85 6.47 -1.99
CA LEU A 86 -3.95 7.88 -2.34
C LEU A 86 -2.57 8.53 -2.47
N TYR A 87 -1.66 8.24 -1.55
CA TYR A 87 -0.31 8.78 -1.58
C TYR A 87 0.47 8.29 -2.80
N ASN A 88 0.47 6.99 -3.07
CA ASN A 88 1.22 6.43 -4.19
C ASN A 88 0.63 6.85 -5.56
N VAL A 89 -0.70 6.96 -5.69
CA VAL A 89 -1.33 7.52 -6.90
C VAL A 89 -1.00 8.99 -7.05
N SER A 90 -1.17 9.79 -5.99
CA SER A 90 -0.96 11.24 -6.05
C SER A 90 0.49 11.58 -6.38
N THR A 91 1.46 10.87 -5.78
CA THR A 91 2.88 11.05 -6.09
C THR A 91 3.21 10.64 -7.52
N THR A 92 2.68 9.50 -7.99
CA THR A 92 2.86 9.05 -9.38
C THR A 92 2.30 10.08 -10.38
N VAL A 93 1.06 10.52 -10.18
CA VAL A 93 0.42 11.53 -11.03
C VAL A 93 1.18 12.86 -10.96
N TYR A 94 1.57 13.30 -9.76
CA TYR A 94 2.33 14.53 -9.57
C TYR A 94 3.64 14.52 -10.34
N VAL A 95 4.44 13.45 -10.24
CA VAL A 95 5.71 13.33 -10.96
C VAL A 95 5.49 13.31 -12.47
N LEU A 96 4.46 12.61 -12.95
CA LEU A 96 4.15 12.53 -14.39
C LEU A 96 3.55 13.82 -14.97
N TRP A 97 2.83 14.60 -14.17
CA TRP A 97 2.16 15.83 -14.62
C TRP A 97 3.01 17.08 -14.43
N ARG A 98 3.64 17.21 -13.27
CA ARG A 98 4.44 18.39 -12.92
C ARG A 98 5.89 18.26 -13.36
N GLU A 99 6.32 17.05 -13.75
CA GLU A 99 7.70 16.76 -14.16
C GLU A 99 8.72 17.16 -13.06
N LYS A 100 8.26 17.17 -11.81
CA LYS A 100 9.03 17.53 -10.62
C LYS A 100 9.08 16.37 -9.66
N LEU A 101 10.26 16.13 -9.11
CA LEU A 101 10.46 15.15 -8.06
C LEU A 101 9.81 15.65 -6.76
N VAL A 102 9.17 14.74 -6.06
CA VAL A 102 8.61 15.01 -4.74
C VAL A 102 9.75 15.12 -3.73
N HIS A 103 9.57 15.96 -2.72
CA HIS A 103 10.58 16.15 -1.70
C HIS A 103 10.88 14.84 -0.97
N HIS A 104 12.14 14.42 -0.93
CA HIS A 104 12.50 13.09 -0.43
C HIS A 104 12.19 12.91 1.07
N LEU A 105 12.12 13.99 1.85
CA LEU A 105 11.74 13.88 3.27
C LEU A 105 10.28 13.45 3.41
N LEU A 106 9.42 13.88 2.47
CA LEU A 106 8.02 13.48 2.45
C LEU A 106 7.89 11.99 2.12
N HIS A 107 8.70 11.47 1.18
CA HIS A 107 8.75 10.03 0.89
C HIS A 107 9.12 9.21 2.12
N ILE A 108 10.22 9.54 2.78
CA ILE A 108 10.65 8.84 4.00
C ILE A 108 9.62 8.95 5.11
N ALA A 109 9.07 10.14 5.35
CA ALA A 109 8.08 10.34 6.41
C ALA A 109 6.81 9.53 6.17
N MET A 110 6.28 9.53 4.94
CA MET A 110 5.07 8.79 4.58
C MET A 110 5.31 7.28 4.55
N ASP A 111 6.42 6.82 3.99
CA ASP A 111 6.75 5.39 3.95
C ASP A 111 7.01 4.86 5.37
N LEU A 112 7.64 5.65 6.26
CA LEU A 112 7.81 5.28 7.68
C LEU A 112 6.48 5.26 8.44
N LEU A 113 5.62 6.26 8.22
CA LEU A 113 4.29 6.31 8.85
C LEU A 113 3.47 5.08 8.45
N LEU A 114 3.39 4.79 7.14
CA LEU A 114 2.68 3.61 6.64
C LEU A 114 3.31 2.31 7.13
N TRP A 115 4.63 2.24 7.20
CA TRP A 115 5.33 1.08 7.75
C TRP A 115 4.96 0.80 9.20
N ILE A 116 4.87 1.83 10.06
CA ILE A 116 4.51 1.69 11.47
C ILE A 116 3.03 1.31 11.61
N VAL A 117 2.13 2.01 10.90
CA VAL A 117 0.69 1.84 11.05
C VAL A 117 0.19 0.52 10.45
N LEU A 118 0.84 0.03 9.37
CA LEU A 118 0.47 -1.26 8.76
C LEU A 118 0.75 -2.46 9.67
N ILE A 119 1.64 -2.36 10.66
CA ILE A 119 1.90 -3.45 11.61
C ILE A 119 0.65 -3.81 12.41
N PRO A 120 0.08 -2.92 13.26
CA PRO A 120 -1.14 -3.25 14.00
C PRO A 120 -2.33 -3.51 13.07
N ALA A 121 -2.41 -2.79 11.95
CA ALA A 121 -3.44 -2.98 10.94
C ALA A 121 -3.42 -4.35 10.26
N THR A 122 -2.28 -5.05 10.23
CA THR A 122 -2.21 -6.41 9.68
C THR A 122 -2.30 -7.47 10.77
N THR A 123 -1.73 -7.25 11.94
CA THR A 123 -1.70 -8.25 13.01
C THR A 123 -3.07 -8.46 13.67
N LEU A 124 -3.87 -7.40 13.83
CA LEU A 124 -5.18 -7.50 14.48
C LEU A 124 -6.21 -8.26 13.61
N PRO A 125 -6.36 -7.95 12.31
CA PRO A 125 -7.23 -8.75 11.44
C PRO A 125 -6.66 -10.15 11.17
N ALA A 126 -5.33 -10.30 11.09
CA ALA A 126 -4.73 -11.64 11.00
C ALA A 126 -5.09 -12.47 12.22
N TRP A 127 -5.02 -11.90 13.43
CA TRP A 127 -5.49 -12.60 14.62
C TRP A 127 -6.96 -13.02 14.45
N GLY A 128 -7.88 -12.06 14.30
CA GLY A 128 -9.32 -12.34 14.21
C GLY A 128 -9.73 -13.26 13.06
N GLY A 129 -9.30 -12.95 11.83
CA GLY A 129 -9.65 -13.71 10.63
C GLY A 129 -9.06 -15.11 10.60
N THR A 130 -7.86 -15.32 11.16
CA THR A 130 -7.31 -16.68 11.23
C THR A 130 -8.13 -17.53 12.20
N PHE A 131 -8.54 -17.04 13.38
CA PHE A 131 -9.36 -17.83 14.32
C PHE A 131 -10.66 -18.36 13.72
N ASN A 132 -11.29 -17.59 12.83
CA ASN A 132 -12.54 -17.98 12.17
C ASN A 132 -12.38 -19.17 11.20
N LEU A 133 -11.14 -19.47 10.76
CA LEU A 133 -10.85 -20.56 9.81
C LEU A 133 -10.45 -21.88 10.48
N TRP A 134 -10.13 -21.89 11.78
CA TRP A 134 -9.73 -23.10 12.53
C TRP A 134 -10.93 -23.77 13.20
N GLY A 135 -11.93 -24.20 12.42
CA GLY A 135 -12.97 -25.11 12.88
C GLY A 135 -12.65 -26.56 12.51
N LYS A 136 -12.97 -27.50 13.41
CA LYS A 136 -12.91 -28.94 13.12
C LYS A 136 -13.95 -29.29 12.06
N GLN A 137 -13.58 -30.05 11.03
CA GLN A 137 -14.56 -30.52 10.04
C GLN A 137 -15.53 -31.51 10.70
N ILE A 138 -16.84 -31.26 10.61
CA ILE A 138 -17.88 -32.16 11.15
C ILE A 138 -18.16 -33.26 10.13
N ASP A 139 -18.38 -34.48 10.62
CA ASP A 139 -18.99 -35.55 9.84
C ASP A 139 -20.49 -35.23 9.60
N LEU A 140 -20.94 -35.39 8.35
CA LEU A 140 -22.35 -35.24 7.99
C LEU A 140 -23.17 -36.41 8.55
N ILE A 141 -24.27 -36.12 9.24
CA ILE A 141 -25.27 -37.12 9.62
C ILE A 141 -26.50 -36.86 8.73
N ASP A 142 -26.82 -37.81 7.84
CA ASP A 142 -27.93 -37.70 6.88
C ASP A 142 -27.91 -36.42 6.02
N ASP A 143 -26.75 -36.03 5.50
CA ASP A 143 -26.51 -34.81 4.69
C ASP A 143 -26.84 -33.48 5.40
N VAL A 144 -27.17 -33.50 6.69
CA VAL A 144 -27.41 -32.31 7.51
C VAL A 144 -26.22 -32.12 8.45
N PRO A 145 -25.57 -30.94 8.46
CA PRO A 145 -24.53 -30.67 9.44
C PRO A 145 -25.14 -30.68 10.84
N ALA A 146 -24.61 -31.55 11.71
CA ALA A 146 -25.04 -31.65 13.10
C ALA A 146 -24.47 -30.47 13.91
N CYS A 147 -25.10 -29.29 13.77
CA CYS A 147 -24.73 -28.08 14.50
C CYS A 147 -25.26 -28.18 15.94
N SER A 148 -24.49 -28.78 16.85
CA SER A 148 -24.83 -28.88 18.28
C SER A 148 -24.06 -27.86 19.12
N ASP A 149 -24.75 -27.25 20.09
CA ASP A 149 -24.43 -26.02 20.85
C ASP A 149 -23.16 -26.00 21.73
N GLY A 150 -22.11 -26.78 21.45
CA GLY A 150 -20.93 -26.76 22.33
C GLY A 150 -19.58 -27.21 21.78
N VAL A 151 -19.51 -27.89 20.64
CA VAL A 151 -18.23 -28.44 20.13
C VAL A 151 -18.04 -28.26 18.62
N ASP A 152 -19.15 -28.14 17.87
CA ASP A 152 -19.16 -28.05 16.41
C ASP A 152 -19.69 -26.68 15.90
N THR A 153 -19.77 -25.70 16.80
CA THR A 153 -20.41 -24.38 16.60
C THR A 153 -19.62 -23.38 15.75
N LEU A 154 -18.36 -23.65 15.38
CA LEU A 154 -17.53 -22.75 14.56
C LEU A 154 -17.05 -23.40 13.27
N THR A 155 -17.88 -24.26 12.69
CA THR A 155 -17.54 -25.03 11.50
C THR A 155 -18.13 -24.41 10.25
N LYS A 156 -17.44 -24.57 9.12
CA LYS A 156 -17.83 -23.99 7.83
C LYS A 156 -19.23 -24.40 7.38
N ALA A 157 -19.70 -25.58 7.78
CA ALA A 157 -21.01 -26.09 7.43
C ALA A 157 -22.16 -25.41 8.22
N CYS A 158 -21.90 -25.00 9.46
CA CYS A 158 -22.88 -24.35 10.33
C CYS A 158 -22.90 -22.83 10.14
N TYR A 159 -21.76 -22.22 9.81
CA TYR A 159 -21.62 -20.77 9.60
C TYR A 159 -20.81 -20.47 8.33
N PRO A 160 -21.38 -20.71 7.13
CA PRO A 160 -20.67 -20.49 5.87
C PRO A 160 -20.27 -19.02 5.66
N ASP A 161 -21.11 -18.07 6.10
CA ASP A 161 -20.87 -16.64 5.95
C ASP A 161 -19.64 -16.17 6.76
N LEU A 162 -19.44 -16.75 7.95
CA LEU A 162 -18.27 -16.46 8.80
C LEU A 162 -16.95 -16.84 8.12
N TYR A 163 -16.95 -17.98 7.41
CA TYR A 163 -15.78 -18.43 6.67
C TYR A 163 -15.54 -17.60 5.43
N GLN A 164 -16.60 -17.15 4.75
CA GLN A 164 -16.47 -16.23 3.62
C GLN A 164 -15.86 -14.89 4.06
N ILE A 165 -16.30 -14.36 5.20
CA ILE A 165 -15.71 -13.15 5.82
C ILE A 165 -14.23 -13.38 6.14
N GLY A 166 -13.91 -14.48 6.82
CA GLY A 166 -12.53 -14.82 7.16
C GLY A 166 -11.62 -15.01 5.93
N GLU A 167 -12.14 -15.57 4.83
CA GLU A 167 -11.41 -15.70 3.56
C GLU A 167 -11.12 -14.31 2.94
N LEU A 168 -12.09 -13.38 2.96
CA LEU A 168 -11.90 -12.00 2.48
C LEU A 168 -10.89 -11.22 3.32
N GLU A 169 -11.02 -11.28 4.65
CA GLU A 169 -10.10 -10.65 5.60
C GLU A 169 -8.69 -11.20 5.44
N LEU A 170 -8.52 -12.53 5.37
CA LEU A 170 -7.22 -13.17 5.19
C LEU A 170 -6.57 -12.76 3.87
N ALA A 171 -7.34 -12.72 2.77
CA ALA A 171 -6.84 -12.20 1.50
C ALA A 171 -6.40 -10.74 1.63
N GLY A 172 -7.20 -9.89 2.29
CA GLY A 172 -6.86 -8.50 2.59
C GLY A 172 -5.56 -8.36 3.38
N VAL A 173 -5.35 -9.21 4.40
CA VAL A 173 -4.10 -9.30 5.19
C VAL A 173 -2.92 -9.63 4.29
N VAL A 174 -3.04 -10.62 3.40
CA VAL A 174 -1.96 -11.01 2.49
C VAL A 174 -1.54 -9.83 1.60
N PHE A 175 -2.50 -9.13 0.98
CA PHE A 175 -2.19 -7.95 0.17
C PHE A 175 -1.56 -6.82 1.00
N SER A 176 -2.02 -6.64 2.23
CA SER A 176 -1.47 -5.63 3.15
C SER A 176 -0.02 -5.94 3.55
N ILE A 177 0.33 -7.21 3.75
CA ILE A 177 1.72 -7.64 3.98
C ILE A 177 2.58 -7.34 2.76
N VAL A 178 2.08 -7.60 1.55
CA VAL A 178 2.83 -7.27 0.33
C VAL A 178 3.03 -5.75 0.21
N VAL A 179 2.01 -4.94 0.48
CA VAL A 179 2.11 -3.47 0.52
C VAL A 179 3.13 -3.02 1.57
N TRP A 180 3.13 -3.64 2.74
CA TRP A 180 4.09 -3.36 3.81
C TRP A 180 5.54 -3.69 3.39
N ILE A 181 5.76 -4.81 2.69
CA ILE A 181 7.07 -5.17 2.12
C ILE A 181 7.50 -4.12 1.08
N MET A 182 6.58 -3.67 0.21
CA MET A 182 6.89 -2.64 -0.79
C MET A 182 7.28 -1.31 -0.14
N HIS A 183 6.57 -0.86 0.90
CA HIS A 183 6.95 0.33 1.65
C HIS A 183 8.28 0.15 2.39
N THR A 184 8.57 -1.04 2.91
CA THR A 184 9.87 -1.36 3.51
C THR A 184 10.99 -1.20 2.49
N PHE A 185 10.82 -1.76 1.29
CA PHE A 185 11.80 -1.65 0.21
C PHE A 185 12.04 -0.19 -0.19
N LEU A 186 10.97 0.59 -0.38
CA LEU A 186 11.04 2.01 -0.71
C LEU A 186 11.75 2.80 0.40
N LEU A 187 11.41 2.57 1.67
CA LEU A 187 12.01 3.24 2.81
C LEU A 187 13.51 2.95 2.93
N VAL A 188 13.91 1.68 2.82
CA VAL A 188 15.33 1.27 2.87
C VAL A 188 16.10 1.90 1.71
N TYR A 189 15.51 1.92 0.52
CA TYR A 189 16.12 2.51 -0.66
C TYR A 189 16.36 4.02 -0.49
N GLU A 190 15.35 4.78 -0.08
CA GLU A 190 15.45 6.23 0.14
C GLU A 190 16.49 6.57 1.23
N CYS A 191 16.55 5.77 2.29
CA CYS A 191 17.57 5.89 3.33
C CYS A 191 18.97 5.58 2.81
N PHE A 192 19.13 4.52 2.01
CA PHE A 192 20.41 4.12 1.45
C PHE A 192 20.97 5.16 0.49
N GLU A 193 20.14 5.68 -0.42
CA GLU A 193 20.56 6.69 -1.39
C GLU A 193 21.01 7.97 -0.69
N ARG A 194 20.32 8.37 0.39
CA ARG A 194 20.78 9.50 1.22
C ARG A 194 22.09 9.23 1.94
N ALA A 195 22.25 8.04 2.52
CA ALA A 195 23.50 7.68 3.18
C ALA A 195 24.68 7.70 2.19
N ARG A 196 24.43 7.22 0.96
CA ARG A 196 25.39 7.28 -0.15
C ARG A 196 25.73 8.72 -0.53
N LEU A 197 24.74 9.58 -0.79
CA LEU A 197 24.96 10.99 -1.14
C LEU A 197 25.71 11.76 -0.04
N ARG A 198 25.36 11.52 1.24
CA ARG A 198 26.09 12.10 2.37
C ARG A 198 27.56 11.71 2.35
N ARG A 199 27.88 10.42 2.15
CA ARG A 199 29.28 9.94 2.10
C ARG A 199 30.09 10.58 0.97
N TYR A 200 29.50 10.77 -0.21
CA TYR A 200 30.16 11.48 -1.31
C TYR A 200 30.45 12.94 -0.95
N SER A 201 29.50 13.64 -0.33
CA SER A 201 29.71 15.03 0.09
C SER A 201 30.82 15.16 1.13
N THR A 202 30.90 14.26 2.12
CA THR A 202 31.95 14.31 3.14
C THR A 202 33.33 14.01 2.54
N ALA A 203 33.39 13.11 1.54
CA ALA A 203 34.64 12.76 0.84
C ALA A 203 35.18 13.90 -0.03
N GLU A 204 34.32 14.77 -0.58
CA GLU A 204 34.73 15.94 -1.35
C GLU A 204 35.03 17.20 -0.50
N GLY A 205 34.92 17.12 0.83
CA GLY A 205 35.20 18.26 1.71
C GLY A 205 34.23 19.44 1.57
N LYS A 206 33.14 19.27 0.82
CA LYS A 206 32.07 20.28 0.71
C LYS A 206 31.08 20.06 1.85
N THR A 207 30.95 21.06 2.72
CA THR A 207 29.82 21.16 3.63
C THR A 207 28.55 21.29 2.77
N PHE A 208 27.75 20.22 2.73
CA PHE A 208 26.50 20.16 1.98
C PHE A 208 25.51 21.19 2.54
N GLY A 209 25.59 22.43 2.05
CA GLY A 209 24.61 23.46 2.33
C GLY A 209 23.30 23.07 1.67
N TRP A 210 22.26 22.84 2.46
CA TRP A 210 20.91 22.53 1.98
C TRP A 210 20.40 23.55 0.94
N GLU A 211 20.92 24.78 0.96
CA GLU A 211 20.61 25.86 0.00
C GLU A 211 21.01 25.55 -1.45
N GLU A 212 22.05 24.73 -1.69
CA GLU A 212 22.54 24.50 -3.07
C GLU A 212 21.67 23.49 -3.85
N LEU A 213 20.93 22.63 -3.15
CA LEU A 213 19.91 21.77 -3.76
C LEU A 213 18.60 22.52 -4.03
N GLU A 214 18.20 23.45 -3.16
CA GLU A 214 17.04 24.31 -3.38
C GLU A 214 17.26 25.26 -4.58
N GLY A 215 18.49 25.79 -4.73
CA GLY A 215 18.88 26.67 -5.82
C GLY A 215 18.98 26.00 -7.21
N LYS A 216 19.05 24.67 -7.29
CA LYS A 216 19.01 23.91 -8.56
C LYS A 216 17.60 23.41 -8.90
N GLY A 217 16.75 23.14 -7.91
CA GLY A 217 15.33 22.81 -8.13
C GLY A 217 14.49 24.00 -8.61
N HIS A 218 14.86 25.24 -8.26
CA HIS A 218 14.15 26.45 -8.66
C HIS A 218 14.60 27.09 -9.99
N ARG A 219 15.73 26.68 -10.57
CA ARG A 219 16.30 27.28 -11.80
C ARG A 219 15.95 26.57 -13.12
N LEU A 220 14.94 25.71 -13.14
CA LEU A 220 14.43 25.07 -14.36
C LEU A 220 13.09 25.66 -14.84
N GLY A 221 12.89 26.96 -14.66
CA GLY A 221 11.65 27.65 -15.02
C GLY A 221 11.89 29.07 -15.51
N SER A 222 12.79 29.28 -16.47
CA SER A 222 12.79 30.49 -17.29
C SER A 222 13.43 30.23 -18.66
N PHE A 223 12.66 29.62 -19.56
CA PHE A 223 12.74 29.86 -21.01
C PHE A 223 11.36 29.59 -21.59
#